data_AF-A0A8H5MQU2-F1
#
_entry.id   AF-A0A8H5MQU2-F1
#
_cell.length_a   1.000
_cell.length_b   1.000
_cell.length_c   1.000
_cell.angle_alpha   90.00
_cell.angle_beta   90.00
_cell.angle_gamma   90.00
#
_symmetry.space_group_name_H-M   'P 1'
#
loop_
_entity.id
_entity.type
_entity.pdbx_description
1 polymer ?
#
loop_
_entity_poly.entity_id
_entity_poly.type
_entity_poly.pdbx_seq_one_letter_code
_entity_poly.pdbx_strand_id
1 'polypeptide(L)'
;MANADACRASPATLHGWSKTSLPKQDPEQKCTFENGATQTIVGSHLWPEAAISGPADRSLCSTAEMEKGDAVMIIGSVWHGAGAHITDERRNIFSSHMVRGSYRADENQYLAIPYEVIKDYDPEVQSLLGYSVSHPTCGHADMKDPIVTLGSKEDPFGYGSIEGQVVA
;
A
#
# COMPACT_ATOMS: atom_id res chain seq x y z
N MET A 1 -14.05 -13.06 -20.70
CA MET A 1 -14.49 -12.19 -19.59
C MET A 1 -13.59 -12.49 -18.40
N ALA A 2 -12.61 -11.65 -18.12
CA ALA A 2 -11.78 -11.82 -16.92
C ALA A 2 -12.59 -11.32 -15.72
N ASN A 3 -13.04 -12.25 -14.87
CA ASN A 3 -13.60 -11.91 -13.57
C ASN A 3 -12.45 -11.51 -12.65
N ALA A 4 -12.25 -10.22 -12.47
CA ALA A 4 -11.62 -9.74 -11.25
C ALA A 4 -12.67 -9.93 -10.14
N ASP A 5 -12.44 -10.90 -9.28
CA ASP A 5 -13.24 -11.09 -8.08
C ASP A 5 -12.89 -9.98 -7.09
N ALA A 6 -13.91 -9.30 -6.59
CA ALA A 6 -13.71 -8.34 -5.50
C ALA A 6 -13.24 -9.13 -4.27
N CYS A 7 -12.17 -8.64 -3.65
CA CYS A 7 -11.53 -9.23 -2.49
C CYS A 7 -11.62 -8.27 -1.30
N ARG A 8 -11.67 -8.82 -0.10
CA ARG A 8 -11.50 -8.09 1.16
C ARG A 8 -10.24 -8.62 1.83
N ALA A 9 -9.30 -7.73 2.11
CA ALA A 9 -8.06 -8.07 2.79
C ALA A 9 -8.22 -7.91 4.32
N SER A 10 -7.18 -8.24 5.07
CA SER A 10 -7.17 -8.02 6.53
C SER A 10 -7.38 -6.52 6.86
N PRO A 11 -8.16 -6.18 7.91
CA PRO A 11 -8.39 -4.80 8.34
C PRO A 11 -7.11 -4.01 8.66
N ALA A 12 -6.00 -4.69 8.92
CA ALA A 12 -4.72 -4.08 9.26
C ALA A 12 -3.81 -3.77 8.06
N THR A 13 -4.35 -3.87 6.84
CA THR A 13 -3.64 -3.52 5.59
C THR A 13 -4.24 -2.24 5.03
N LEU A 14 -3.41 -1.35 4.53
CA LEU A 14 -3.82 -0.21 3.71
C LEU A 14 -3.31 -0.45 2.29
N HIS A 15 -4.20 -0.31 1.31
CA HIS A 15 -3.86 -0.40 -0.10
C HIS A 15 -4.00 1.00 -0.69
N GLY A 16 -2.90 1.58 -1.15
CA GLY A 16 -2.89 2.79 -1.95
C GLY A 16 -2.80 2.40 -3.43
N TRP A 17 -3.76 2.86 -4.24
CA TRP A 17 -3.69 2.74 -5.69
C TRP A 17 -3.52 4.15 -6.23
N SER A 18 -2.40 4.42 -6.88
CA SER A 18 -2.13 5.73 -7.46
C SER A 18 -1.94 5.62 -8.96
N LYS A 19 -2.43 6.65 -9.66
CA LYS A 19 -2.08 6.86 -11.06
C LYS A 19 -0.87 7.79 -11.12
N THR A 20 0.31 7.21 -10.96
CA THR A 20 1.57 7.93 -11.13
C THR A 20 2.04 7.85 -12.57
N SER A 21 2.73 8.90 -13.05
CA SER A 21 3.50 8.82 -14.28
C SER A 21 4.88 8.26 -13.99
N LEU A 22 5.15 7.03 -14.45
CA LEU A 22 6.54 6.60 -14.62
C LEU A 22 7.12 7.27 -15.87
N PRO A 23 8.42 7.61 -15.91
CA PRO A 23 9.04 8.35 -17.03
C PRO A 23 8.90 7.69 -18.41
N LYS A 24 8.50 6.41 -18.46
CA LYS A 24 8.30 5.62 -19.69
C LYS A 24 6.86 5.13 -19.91
N GLN A 25 5.89 5.57 -19.09
CA GLN A 25 4.50 5.14 -19.20
C GLN A 25 3.58 6.32 -19.54
N ASP A 26 2.68 6.02 -20.47
CA ASP A 26 1.78 6.90 -21.20
C ASP A 26 1.21 8.06 -20.35
N PRO A 27 1.64 9.31 -20.62
CA PRO A 27 1.37 10.46 -19.75
C PRO A 27 -0.10 10.91 -19.72
N GLU A 28 -0.98 10.38 -20.58
CA GLU A 28 -2.38 10.83 -20.68
C GLU A 28 -3.43 9.77 -20.33
N GLN A 29 -3.00 8.57 -19.92
CA GLN A 29 -3.94 7.48 -19.73
C GLN A 29 -4.78 7.62 -18.45
N LYS A 30 -6.11 7.78 -18.62
CA LYS A 30 -7.09 7.83 -17.52
C LYS A 30 -7.40 6.44 -16.97
N CYS A 31 -7.91 6.40 -15.75
CA CYS A 31 -8.59 5.24 -15.15
C CYS A 31 -10.10 5.52 -15.20
N THR A 32 -10.85 4.73 -15.95
CA THR A 32 -12.29 4.91 -16.19
C THR A 32 -13.02 3.60 -15.92
N PHE A 33 -14.34 3.64 -15.78
CA PHE A 33 -15.15 2.43 -15.61
C PHE A 33 -14.89 1.41 -16.75
N GLU A 34 -14.90 1.85 -18.00
CA GLU A 34 -14.74 0.98 -19.18
C GLU A 34 -13.34 0.38 -19.28
N ASN A 35 -12.32 1.13 -18.88
CA ASN A 35 -10.96 0.60 -18.87
C ASN A 35 -10.63 -0.17 -17.57
N GLY A 36 -11.61 -0.36 -16.69
CA GLY A 36 -11.58 -1.23 -15.52
C GLY A 36 -10.97 -0.61 -14.27
N ALA A 37 -11.26 0.67 -14.03
CA ALA A 37 -10.99 1.34 -12.78
C ALA A 37 -11.41 0.53 -11.55
N THR A 38 -10.64 0.69 -10.47
CA THR A 38 -10.86 -0.02 -9.20
C THR A 38 -12.29 0.20 -8.72
N GLN A 39 -12.98 -0.90 -8.44
CA GLN A 39 -14.33 -0.93 -7.89
C GLN A 39 -14.23 -1.08 -6.39
N THR A 40 -15.02 -0.32 -5.64
CA THR A 40 -15.06 -0.37 -4.17
C THR A 40 -16.49 -0.34 -3.67
N ILE A 41 -16.81 -1.06 -2.60
CA ILE A 41 -18.11 -0.91 -1.93
C ILE A 41 -17.90 -0.02 -0.71
N VAL A 42 -18.25 1.26 -0.85
CA VAL A 42 -18.08 2.26 0.21
C VAL A 42 -18.91 1.84 1.44
N GLY A 43 -18.30 1.92 2.63
CA GLY A 43 -18.93 1.52 3.89
C GLY A 43 -18.89 0.02 4.21
N SER A 44 -18.44 -0.84 3.28
CA SER A 44 -18.38 -2.29 3.49
C SER A 44 -17.43 -2.75 4.61
N HIS A 45 -16.52 -1.88 5.06
CA HIS A 45 -15.68 -2.13 6.24
C HIS A 45 -16.47 -2.22 7.55
N LEU A 46 -17.72 -1.72 7.58
CA LEU A 46 -18.63 -1.80 8.73
C LEU A 46 -19.52 -3.04 8.69
N TRP A 47 -19.47 -3.83 7.62
CA TRP A 47 -20.33 -5.00 7.48
C TRP A 47 -19.91 -6.09 8.48
N PRO A 48 -20.88 -6.80 9.09
CA PRO A 48 -20.59 -7.95 9.93
C PRO A 48 -19.84 -9.02 9.15
N GLU A 49 -18.90 -9.72 9.77
CA GLU A 49 -18.12 -10.79 9.11
C GLU A 49 -19.02 -11.87 8.50
N ALA A 50 -20.14 -12.19 9.16
CA ALA A 50 -21.12 -13.16 8.65
C ALA A 50 -21.82 -12.72 7.34
N ALA A 51 -21.82 -11.42 7.03
CA ALA A 51 -22.36 -10.88 5.77
C ALA A 51 -21.35 -10.98 4.61
N ILE A 52 -20.12 -11.43 4.89
CA ILE A 52 -19.00 -11.48 3.95
C ILE A 52 -18.90 -12.91 3.45
N SER A 53 -19.85 -13.30 2.60
CA SER A 53 -19.90 -14.62 1.99
C SER A 53 -20.29 -14.53 0.52
N GLY A 54 -19.62 -15.33 -0.31
CA GLY A 54 -19.86 -15.34 -1.74
C GLY A 54 -19.26 -14.13 -2.49
N PRO A 55 -19.54 -14.01 -3.80
CA PRO A 55 -19.07 -12.89 -4.59
C PRO A 55 -19.75 -11.57 -4.18
N ALA A 56 -19.01 -10.46 -4.27
CA ALA A 56 -19.56 -9.14 -4.00
C ALA A 56 -20.73 -8.81 -4.94
N ASP A 57 -21.75 -8.15 -4.39
CA ASP A 57 -22.79 -7.52 -5.20
C ASP A 57 -22.20 -6.29 -5.92
N ARG A 58 -21.94 -6.46 -7.23
CA ARG A 58 -21.38 -5.41 -8.08
C ARG A 58 -22.29 -4.20 -8.23
N SER A 59 -23.59 -4.30 -7.93
CA SER A 59 -24.51 -3.15 -7.98
C SER A 59 -24.25 -2.15 -6.85
N LEU A 60 -23.55 -2.56 -5.79
CA LEU A 60 -23.14 -1.72 -4.67
C LEU A 60 -21.78 -1.04 -4.90
N CYS A 61 -21.09 -1.38 -5.98
CA CYS A 61 -19.77 -0.84 -6.27
C CYS A 61 -19.84 0.63 -6.72
N SER A 62 -18.91 1.43 -6.20
CA SER A 62 -18.50 2.74 -6.70
C SER A 62 -17.18 2.59 -7.46
N THR A 63 -17.03 3.34 -8.55
CA THR A 63 -15.83 3.31 -9.39
C THR A 63 -14.85 4.40 -8.97
N ALA A 64 -13.59 4.03 -8.74
CA ALA A 64 -12.49 4.96 -8.52
C ALA A 64 -11.89 5.40 -9.86
N GLU A 65 -12.62 6.26 -10.59
CA GLU A 65 -12.09 6.93 -11.78
C GLU A 65 -11.02 7.94 -11.37
N MET A 66 -9.92 7.96 -12.12
CA MET A 66 -8.72 8.72 -11.75
C MET A 66 -8.05 9.27 -13.00
N GLU A 67 -7.61 10.53 -12.93
CA GLU A 67 -6.67 11.11 -13.88
C GLU A 67 -5.22 10.94 -13.39
N LYS A 68 -4.26 11.35 -14.21
CA LYS A 68 -2.85 11.32 -13.83
C LYS A 68 -2.61 12.26 -12.64
N GLY A 69 -1.97 11.74 -11.60
CA GLY A 69 -1.72 12.46 -10.35
C GLY A 69 -2.71 12.13 -9.25
N ASP A 70 -3.87 11.54 -9.59
CA ASP A 70 -4.84 11.11 -8.61
C ASP A 70 -4.40 9.82 -7.91
N ALA A 71 -4.90 9.64 -6.68
CA ALA A 71 -4.74 8.42 -5.91
C ALA A 71 -6.00 8.10 -5.12
N VAL A 72 -6.28 6.81 -4.97
CA VAL A 72 -7.31 6.28 -4.08
C VAL A 72 -6.66 5.46 -2.97
N MET A 73 -7.05 5.75 -1.73
CA MET A 73 -6.64 4.98 -0.55
C MET A 73 -7.78 4.06 -0.11
N ILE A 74 -7.48 2.78 0.08
CA ILE A 74 -8.44 1.74 0.42
C ILE A 74 -7.92 0.99 1.65
N ILE A 75 -8.64 1.07 2.77
CA ILE A 75 -8.36 0.21 3.92
C ILE A 75 -8.74 -1.24 3.59
N GLY A 76 -7.97 -2.21 4.05
CA GLY A 76 -8.08 -3.62 3.64
C GLY A 76 -9.43 -4.25 3.95
N SER A 77 -10.14 -3.75 4.96
CA SER A 77 -11.49 -4.18 5.33
C SER A 77 -12.59 -3.72 4.37
N VAL A 78 -12.30 -2.83 3.41
CA VAL A 78 -13.24 -2.46 2.34
C VAL A 78 -13.18 -3.50 1.23
N TRP A 79 -14.35 -3.98 0.80
CA TRP A 79 -14.48 -4.77 -0.41
C TRP A 79 -14.08 -3.94 -1.62
N HIS A 80 -13.11 -4.45 -2.38
CA HIS A 80 -12.65 -3.80 -3.59
C HIS A 80 -12.10 -4.81 -4.59
N GLY A 81 -11.99 -4.42 -5.85
CA GLY A 81 -11.42 -5.26 -6.89
C GLY A 81 -11.15 -4.46 -8.15
N ALA A 82 -10.37 -5.04 -9.07
CA ALA A 82 -10.20 -4.43 -10.39
C ALA A 82 -11.55 -4.42 -11.14
N GLY A 83 -11.83 -3.33 -11.86
CA GLY A 83 -12.96 -3.28 -12.78
C GLY A 83 -12.73 -4.13 -14.01
N ALA A 84 -13.82 -4.51 -14.68
CA ALA A 84 -13.75 -5.18 -15.97
C ALA A 84 -13.08 -4.26 -16.99
N HIS A 85 -12.08 -4.78 -17.69
CA HIS A 85 -11.36 -4.03 -18.72
C HIS A 85 -11.91 -4.44 -20.10
N ILE A 86 -12.65 -3.55 -20.76
CA ILE A 86 -13.35 -3.84 -22.03
C ILE A 86 -12.83 -3.01 -23.21
N THR A 87 -11.82 -2.18 -23.00
CA THR A 87 -11.13 -1.40 -24.03
C THR A 87 -9.89 -2.14 -24.55
N ASP A 88 -9.41 -1.76 -25.74
CA ASP A 88 -8.19 -2.33 -26.34
C ASP A 88 -6.88 -1.71 -25.82
N GLU A 89 -6.98 -0.60 -25.07
CA GLU A 89 -5.84 0.13 -24.51
C GLU A 89 -5.29 -0.52 -23.24
N ARG A 90 -3.98 -0.49 -23.00
CA ARG A 90 -3.39 -1.10 -21.79
C ARG A 90 -3.47 -0.18 -20.58
N ARG A 91 -4.35 -0.42 -19.60
CA ARG A 91 -4.42 0.35 -18.35
C ARG A 91 -3.31 -0.01 -17.34
N ASN A 92 -2.48 0.97 -16.98
CA ASN A 92 -1.46 0.83 -15.91
C ASN A 92 -1.88 1.61 -14.64
N ILE A 93 -1.81 0.95 -13.48
CA ILE A 93 -2.00 1.55 -12.15
C ILE A 93 -0.80 1.14 -11.29
N PHE A 94 -0.31 2.04 -10.44
CA PHE A 94 0.66 1.71 -9.40
C PHE A 94 -0.06 1.39 -8.09
N SER A 95 0.30 0.28 -7.46
CA SER A 95 -0.25 -0.13 -6.17
C SER A 95 0.86 -0.15 -5.13
N SER A 96 0.67 0.56 -4.03
CA SER A 96 1.49 0.50 -2.84
C SER A 96 0.68 -0.09 -1.69
N HIS A 97 1.21 -1.13 -1.04
CA HIS A 97 0.55 -1.78 0.09
C HIS A 97 1.34 -1.51 1.35
N MET A 98 0.65 -1.07 2.39
CA MET A 98 1.21 -0.79 3.70
C MET A 98 0.53 -1.69 4.72
N VAL A 99 1.31 -2.20 5.66
CA VAL A 99 0.82 -3.00 6.79
C VAL A 99 1.36 -2.41 8.07
N ARG A 100 0.71 -2.71 9.20
CA ARG A 100 1.30 -2.41 10.52
C ARG A 100 2.70 -3.02 10.60
N GLY A 101 3.68 -2.32 11.19
CA GLY A 101 5.08 -2.79 11.25
C GLY A 101 5.31 -4.08 12.05
N SER A 102 4.28 -4.62 12.72
CA SER A 102 4.30 -5.97 13.31
C SER A 102 3.93 -7.09 12.33
N TYR A 103 3.49 -6.76 11.11
CA TYR A 103 3.19 -7.73 10.06
C TYR A 103 4.32 -7.82 9.05
N ARG A 104 4.42 -8.97 8.39
CA ARG A 104 5.37 -9.18 7.30
C ARG A 104 4.88 -8.49 6.04
N ALA A 105 5.73 -7.67 5.43
CA ALA A 105 5.48 -7.12 4.10
C ALA A 105 5.40 -8.24 3.04
N ASP A 106 4.67 -7.98 1.96
CA ASP A 106 4.52 -8.92 0.85
C ASP A 106 5.85 -9.11 0.10
N GLU A 107 6.50 -8.00 -0.26
CA GLU A 107 7.85 -7.96 -0.81
C GLU A 107 8.90 -7.74 0.29
N ASN A 108 9.99 -8.51 0.24
CA ASN A 108 11.08 -8.39 1.19
C ASN A 108 12.05 -7.27 0.78
N GLN A 109 11.77 -6.05 1.26
CA GLN A 109 12.54 -4.84 0.92
C GLN A 109 14.02 -4.92 1.33
N TYR A 110 14.33 -5.61 2.44
CA TYR A 110 15.71 -5.79 2.93
C TYR A 110 16.61 -6.56 1.96
N LEU A 111 16.03 -7.40 1.11
CA LEU A 111 16.74 -8.17 0.08
C LEU A 111 16.55 -7.61 -1.33
N ALA A 112 15.40 -6.98 -1.59
CA ALA A 112 15.07 -6.44 -2.90
C ALA A 112 15.86 -5.17 -3.22
N ILE A 113 16.16 -4.34 -2.22
CA ILE A 113 16.86 -3.06 -2.39
C ILE A 113 18.30 -3.20 -1.89
N PRO A 114 19.31 -2.96 -2.74
CA PRO A 114 20.70 -2.98 -2.30
C PRO A 114 20.97 -1.95 -1.19
N TYR A 115 21.82 -2.32 -0.22
CA TYR A 115 22.20 -1.45 0.90
C TYR A 115 22.70 -0.06 0.43
N GLU A 116 23.53 -0.04 -0.62
CA GLU A 116 24.10 1.20 -1.16
C GLU A 116 23.05 2.15 -1.75
N VAL A 117 21.85 1.65 -2.08
CA VAL A 117 20.74 2.46 -2.59
C VAL A 117 19.88 2.97 -1.44
N ILE A 118 19.52 2.10 -0.51
CA ILE A 118 18.57 2.47 0.57
C ILE A 118 19.15 3.47 1.57
N LYS A 119 20.47 3.43 1.80
CA LYS A 119 21.14 4.38 2.68
C LYS A 119 21.02 5.84 2.20
N ASP A 120 20.81 6.04 0.90
CA ASP A 120 20.74 7.37 0.27
C ASP A 120 19.28 7.87 0.15
N TYR A 121 18.28 7.07 0.57
CA TYR A 121 16.89 7.51 0.64
C TYR A 121 16.64 8.40 1.86
N ASP A 122 15.60 9.24 1.76
CA ASP A 122 15.15 10.04 2.91
C ASP A 122 14.76 9.14 4.09
N PRO A 123 15.00 9.54 5.35
CA PRO A 123 14.70 8.74 6.53
C PRO A 123 13.24 8.23 6.58
N GLU A 124 12.28 9.05 6.13
CA GLU A 124 10.87 8.67 6.00
C GLU A 124 10.68 7.43 5.12
N VAL A 125 11.36 7.39 3.97
CA VAL A 125 11.28 6.28 3.01
C VAL A 125 11.99 5.05 3.57
N GLN A 126 13.16 5.22 4.21
CA GLN A 126 13.87 4.13 4.87
C GLN A 126 12.98 3.45 5.94
N SER A 127 12.33 4.25 6.77
CA SER A 127 11.43 3.77 7.81
C SER A 127 10.20 3.07 7.22
N LEU A 128 9.59 3.62 6.16
CA LEU A 128 8.47 2.98 5.44
C LEU A 128 8.86 1.61 4.84
N LEU A 129 10.11 1.43 4.44
CA LEU A 129 10.64 0.17 3.90
C LEU A 129 11.00 -0.85 5.00
N GLY A 130 10.82 -0.50 6.27
CA GLY A 130 11.03 -1.38 7.42
C GLY A 130 12.32 -1.14 8.18
N TYR A 131 13.14 -0.16 7.82
CA TYR A 131 14.31 0.23 8.60
C TYR A 131 13.91 1.11 9.78
N SER A 132 13.00 0.61 10.61
CA SER A 132 12.51 1.28 11.81
C SER A 132 11.85 0.27 12.73
N VAL A 133 11.94 0.51 14.04
CA VAL A 133 11.21 -0.29 15.03
C VAL A 133 9.73 0.09 15.02
N SER A 134 8.87 -0.93 14.97
CA SER A 134 7.45 -0.79 15.27
C SER A 134 7.21 -1.10 16.75
N HIS A 135 6.78 -0.10 17.51
CA HIS A 135 6.46 -0.28 18.93
C HIS A 135 5.37 -1.33 19.17
N PRO A 136 5.48 -2.12 20.28
CA PRO A 136 6.49 -2.02 21.33
C PRO A 136 7.82 -2.76 21.05
N THR A 137 7.87 -3.78 20.18
CA THR A 137 9.08 -4.65 20.06
C THR A 137 9.25 -5.36 18.71
N CYS A 138 8.79 -4.81 17.58
CA CYS A 138 8.95 -5.45 16.26
C CYS A 138 9.97 -4.72 15.38
N GLY A 139 10.73 -5.48 14.57
CA GLY A 139 11.61 -4.91 13.53
C GLY A 139 12.98 -4.41 14.00
N HIS A 140 13.40 -4.71 15.24
CA HIS A 140 14.74 -4.31 15.71
C HIS A 140 15.86 -5.12 15.06
N ALA A 141 17.05 -4.51 14.94
CA ALA A 141 18.29 -5.19 14.58
C ALA A 141 19.29 -5.02 15.74
N ASP A 142 19.80 -6.12 16.29
CA ASP A 142 20.72 -6.11 17.46
C ASP A 142 20.21 -5.25 18.63
N MET A 143 18.91 -5.34 18.93
CA MET A 143 18.22 -4.55 19.96
C MET A 143 18.30 -3.03 19.73
N LYS A 144 18.43 -2.58 18.48
CA LYS A 144 18.46 -1.18 18.08
C LYS A 144 17.48 -0.91 16.95
N ASP A 145 17.19 0.37 16.75
CA ASP A 145 16.47 0.80 15.56
C ASP A 145 17.36 0.57 14.32
N PRO A 146 16.92 -0.22 13.31
CA PRO A 146 17.73 -0.48 12.12
C PRO A 146 18.10 0.77 11.32
N ILE A 147 17.38 1.89 11.47
CA ILE A 147 17.67 3.14 10.76
C ILE A 147 19.10 3.64 11.07
N VAL A 148 19.62 3.35 12.27
CA VAL A 148 20.99 3.72 12.66
C VAL A 148 22.06 2.98 11.84
N THR A 149 21.72 1.80 11.30
CA THR A 149 22.64 1.04 10.43
C THR A 149 22.80 1.67 9.05
N LEU A 150 21.89 2.57 8.67
CA LEU A 150 21.94 3.34 7.43
C LEU A 150 22.72 4.66 7.61
N GLY A 151 23.12 5.01 8.84
CA GLY A 151 23.75 6.31 9.14
C GLY A 151 22.77 7.48 9.26
N SER A 152 21.47 7.19 9.18
CA SER A 152 20.39 8.14 9.39
C SER A 152 20.22 8.44 10.89
N LYS A 153 19.91 9.71 11.16
CA LYS A 153 20.00 10.32 12.49
C LYS A 153 18.66 10.70 13.10
N GLU A 154 17.57 10.58 12.35
CA GLU A 154 16.26 11.02 12.83
C GLU A 154 15.28 9.88 12.69
N ASP A 155 14.46 9.69 13.72
CA ASP A 155 13.25 8.90 13.61
C ASP A 155 12.14 9.81 13.06
N PRO A 156 11.74 9.63 11.79
CA PRO A 156 10.79 10.51 11.13
C PRO A 156 9.37 10.42 11.68
N PHE A 157 9.02 9.35 12.40
CA PHE A 157 7.65 9.10 12.87
C PHE A 157 7.49 9.24 14.39
N GLY A 158 8.57 9.55 15.11
CA GLY A 158 8.53 9.86 16.54
C GLY A 158 8.18 8.65 17.43
N TYR A 159 8.44 7.44 16.95
CA TYR A 159 8.39 6.22 17.73
C TYR A 159 9.52 6.17 18.78
N GLY A 160 10.74 6.61 18.46
CA GLY A 160 11.95 6.45 19.28
C GLY A 160 12.57 5.06 19.14
N SER A 161 13.76 4.87 19.72
CA SER A 161 14.42 3.57 19.81
C SER A 161 13.63 2.58 20.68
N ILE A 162 14.07 1.32 20.71
CA ILE A 162 13.49 0.30 21.61
C ILE A 162 13.54 0.71 23.10
N GLU A 163 14.48 1.59 23.47
CA GLU A 163 14.63 2.16 24.81
C GLU A 163 13.79 3.42 25.02
N GLY A 164 13.02 3.84 24.02
CA GLY A 164 12.23 5.08 24.03
C GLY A 164 13.06 6.35 23.85
N GLN A 165 14.35 6.25 23.52
CA GLN A 165 15.22 7.40 23.26
C GLN A 165 15.00 7.95 21.85
N VAL A 166 15.09 9.26 21.69
CA VAL A 166 15.11 9.91 20.37
C VAL A 166 16.30 9.36 19.57
N VAL A 167 16.04 8.91 18.35
CA VAL A 167 17.11 8.51 17.41
C VAL A 167 17.79 9.80 16.95
N ALA A 168 19.12 9.87 17.08
CA ALA A 168 19.95 11.08 16.91
C ALA A 168 21.01 10.95 15.82
#